data_AF-A0A503A2Y9-F1
#
_entry.id   AF-A0A503A2Y9-F1
#
_cell.length_a   1.000
_cell.length_b   1.000
_cell.length_c   1.000
_cell.angle_alpha   90.00
_cell.angle_beta   90.00
_cell.angle_gamma   90.00
#
_symmetry.space_group_name_H-M   'P 1'
#
loop_
_entity.id
_entity.type
_entity.pdbx_description
1 polymer ?
#
loop_
_entity_poly.entity_id
_entity_poly.type
_entity_poly.pdbx_seq_one_letter_code
_entity_poly.pdbx_strand_id
1 'polypeptide(L)'
;GLAGGAATSAGQVICDLGGLNQIEEIDPFARVAIMQAGVTLGALQGAAAVHGLDPGIDLAARGSATIGGMVSTNAGGIMAFRNGTMRHRVLGLEAVLPDGRVFCDLTRVLKTSAGYDLKHLFIGAEGTLGIVTRVAVQLDPVAGASAAALVGVPDAASAQRIVRHFLGSTSARLTAAEILWRNFASLMQRALNYSPGSLPLDAPCLLVLGLGADNIEAARQVLEDGLATVWEEAGIIDGLVASSEAQAVAMWRLREETEQIERAHPMAPSFDVSVPAGTLDAYVARVEAGLRVLDASYTPYVYGHLADGNLHISINCDGPVSHERHAAIEDVLYEGLREAGGSFSAEHGVGLEKREAYERHADPVKRDLAKAIKALIDPGDVMNPGKVISGE
;
A
#
# COMPACT_ATOMS: atom_id res chain seq x y z
N GLY A 1 10.78 -6.41 0.11
CA GLY A 1 9.69 -6.34 1.11
C GLY A 1 10.19 -5.48 2.26
N LEU A 2 9.31 -4.68 2.85
CA LEU A 2 9.68 -3.66 3.85
C LEU A 2 9.66 -4.17 5.30
N ALA A 3 9.26 -5.42 5.54
CA ALA A 3 9.21 -6.04 6.87
C ALA A 3 10.31 -7.12 7.08
N GLY A 4 11.43 -7.04 6.37
CA GLY A 4 12.49 -8.06 6.46
C GLY A 4 12.14 -9.45 5.89
N GLY A 5 11.04 -9.57 5.12
CA GLY A 5 10.56 -10.85 4.57
C GLY A 5 11.56 -11.59 3.66
N ALA A 6 12.48 -10.85 3.03
CA ALA A 6 13.54 -11.39 2.16
C ALA A 6 14.91 -11.48 2.86
N ALA A 7 15.01 -11.10 4.14
CA ALA A 7 16.26 -11.18 4.88
C ALA A 7 16.68 -12.64 5.09
N THR A 8 17.98 -12.92 4.95
CA THR A 8 18.54 -14.27 5.08
C THR A 8 19.61 -14.34 6.15
N SER A 9 19.82 -15.54 6.67
CA SER A 9 20.89 -15.88 7.61
C SER A 9 21.77 -16.99 7.04
N ALA A 10 22.96 -17.16 7.62
CA ALA A 10 23.88 -18.23 7.21
C ALA A 10 23.18 -19.61 7.24
N GLY A 11 23.33 -20.38 6.16
CA GLY A 11 22.71 -21.70 5.99
C GLY A 11 21.37 -21.68 5.24
N GLN A 12 20.77 -20.51 5.01
CA GLN A 12 19.58 -20.39 4.15
C GLN A 12 19.96 -20.26 2.67
N VAL A 13 19.15 -20.83 1.79
CA VAL A 13 19.31 -20.72 0.33
C VAL A 13 18.38 -19.63 -0.20
N ILE A 14 18.95 -18.70 -0.97
CA ILE A 14 18.15 -17.69 -1.71
C ILE A 14 17.65 -18.34 -3.00
N CYS A 15 16.33 -18.46 -3.14
CA CYS A 15 15.68 -18.84 -4.40
C CYS A 15 15.26 -17.56 -5.15
N ASP A 16 16.14 -17.08 -6.04
CA ASP A 16 15.84 -15.92 -6.87
C ASP A 16 14.95 -16.31 -8.07
N LEU A 17 13.77 -15.69 -8.16
CA LEU A 17 12.80 -15.90 -9.23
C LEU A 17 12.98 -14.92 -10.40
N GLY A 18 14.00 -14.05 -10.39
CA GLY A 18 14.25 -13.06 -11.45
C GLY A 18 14.46 -13.66 -12.84
N GLY A 19 14.84 -14.95 -12.93
CA GLY A 19 14.90 -15.70 -14.18
C GLY A 19 13.54 -16.15 -14.73
N LEU A 20 12.49 -16.16 -13.89
CA LEU A 20 11.11 -16.48 -14.25
C LEU A 20 10.36 -15.20 -14.63
N ASN A 21 10.78 -14.53 -15.71
CA ASN A 21 10.35 -13.17 -16.06
C ASN A 21 9.58 -13.07 -17.38
N GLN A 22 8.96 -14.16 -17.84
CA GLN A 22 8.18 -14.16 -19.07
C GLN A 22 6.71 -13.81 -18.81
N ILE A 23 6.18 -12.88 -19.62
CA ILE A 23 4.73 -12.70 -19.82
C ILE A 23 4.33 -13.71 -20.90
N GLU A 24 3.50 -14.68 -20.53
CA GLU A 24 3.18 -15.83 -21.37
C GLU A 24 1.96 -15.55 -22.25
N GLU A 25 1.00 -14.78 -21.74
CA GLU A 25 -0.24 -14.45 -22.44
C GLU A 25 -0.81 -13.12 -21.92
N ILE A 26 -1.30 -12.29 -22.83
CA ILE A 26 -2.24 -11.20 -22.53
C ILE A 26 -3.43 -11.40 -23.47
N ASP A 27 -4.61 -11.66 -22.88
CA ASP A 27 -5.87 -11.74 -23.60
C ASP A 27 -6.65 -10.43 -23.39
N PRO A 28 -6.72 -9.54 -24.40
CA PRO A 28 -7.43 -8.27 -24.26
C PRO A 28 -8.94 -8.43 -24.15
N PHE A 29 -9.50 -9.51 -24.71
CA PHE A 29 -10.93 -9.78 -24.67
C PHE A 29 -11.36 -10.27 -23.29
N ALA A 30 -10.62 -11.24 -22.73
CA ALA A 30 -10.85 -11.70 -21.36
C ALA A 30 -10.36 -10.69 -20.31
N ARG A 31 -9.45 -9.78 -20.70
CA ARG A 31 -8.71 -8.86 -19.82
C ARG A 31 -7.95 -9.62 -18.75
N VAL A 32 -7.13 -10.57 -19.18
CA VAL A 32 -6.32 -11.43 -18.32
C VAL A 32 -4.89 -11.43 -18.82
N ALA A 33 -3.93 -11.35 -17.90
CA ALA A 33 -2.54 -11.64 -18.16
C ALA A 33 -2.10 -12.89 -17.40
N ILE A 34 -1.29 -13.73 -18.05
CA ILE A 34 -0.65 -14.90 -17.45
C ILE A 34 0.85 -14.74 -17.60
N MET A 35 1.56 -14.90 -16.50
CA MET A 35 2.98 -14.59 -16.45
C MET A 35 3.66 -15.34 -15.33
N GLN A 36 4.98 -15.38 -15.43
CA GLN A 36 5.85 -15.92 -14.42
C GLN A 36 6.07 -14.94 -13.26
N ALA A 37 6.36 -15.48 -12.07
CA ALA A 37 6.42 -14.74 -10.81
C ALA A 37 7.50 -13.64 -10.76
N GLY A 38 8.56 -13.75 -11.55
CA GLY A 38 9.66 -12.78 -11.63
C GLY A 38 9.38 -11.57 -12.52
N VAL A 39 8.26 -11.53 -13.25
CA VAL A 39 7.86 -10.34 -14.03
C VAL A 39 7.71 -9.15 -13.08
N THR A 40 8.26 -7.99 -13.44
CA THR A 40 8.08 -6.76 -12.65
C THR A 40 6.74 -6.10 -12.96
N LEU A 41 6.18 -5.37 -11.99
CA LEU A 41 4.94 -4.62 -12.21
C LEU A 41 5.05 -3.66 -13.40
N GLY A 42 6.17 -2.93 -13.52
CA GLY A 42 6.40 -2.02 -14.64
C GLY A 42 6.44 -2.73 -16.00
N ALA A 43 6.99 -3.94 -16.08
CA ALA A 43 6.97 -4.72 -17.31
C ALA A 43 5.55 -5.18 -17.68
N LEU A 44 4.75 -5.60 -16.69
CA LEU A 44 3.34 -5.93 -16.89
C LEU A 44 2.52 -4.71 -17.35
N GLN A 45 2.68 -3.57 -16.67
CA GLN A 45 2.02 -2.30 -17.03
C GLN A 45 2.34 -1.92 -18.48
N GLY A 46 3.62 -1.95 -18.87
CA GLY A 46 4.05 -1.63 -20.24
C GLY A 46 3.45 -2.57 -21.30
N ALA A 47 3.42 -3.88 -21.02
CA ALA A 47 2.86 -4.87 -21.94
C ALA A 47 1.33 -4.77 -22.06
N ALA A 48 0.62 -4.55 -20.94
CA ALA A 48 -0.84 -4.40 -20.93
C ALA A 48 -1.28 -3.09 -21.62
N ALA A 49 -0.51 -2.02 -21.47
CA ALA A 49 -0.83 -0.70 -22.04
C ALA A 49 -0.93 -0.72 -23.57
N VAL A 50 -0.19 -1.59 -24.26
CA VAL A 50 -0.28 -1.80 -25.72
C VAL A 50 -1.70 -2.21 -26.15
N HIS A 51 -2.44 -2.85 -25.25
CA HIS A 51 -3.82 -3.28 -25.44
C HIS A 51 -4.85 -2.33 -24.82
N GLY A 52 -4.43 -1.16 -24.33
CA GLY A 52 -5.30 -0.23 -23.59
C GLY A 52 -5.73 -0.77 -22.22
N LEU A 53 -4.93 -1.65 -21.63
CA LEU A 53 -5.21 -2.30 -20.35
C LEU A 53 -4.16 -1.95 -19.27
N ASP A 54 -4.55 -2.10 -18.02
CA ASP A 54 -3.76 -1.84 -16.81
C ASP A 54 -4.00 -2.95 -15.76
N PRO A 55 -2.99 -3.39 -14.99
CA PRO A 55 -3.17 -4.39 -13.95
C PRO A 55 -4.04 -3.94 -12.76
N GLY A 56 -4.41 -2.66 -12.70
CA GLY A 56 -5.28 -2.09 -11.69
C GLY A 56 -4.60 -1.92 -10.32
N ILE A 57 -3.27 -1.96 -10.28
CA ILE A 57 -2.48 -1.84 -9.07
C ILE A 57 -1.21 -1.06 -9.38
N ASP A 58 -0.80 -0.22 -8.45
CA ASP A 58 0.36 0.64 -8.66
C ASP A 58 1.05 1.04 -7.34
N LEU A 59 2.38 1.06 -7.36
CA LEU A 59 3.21 1.30 -6.18
C LEU A 59 4.57 1.90 -6.56
N ALA A 60 5.22 2.62 -5.64
CA ALA A 60 6.48 3.33 -5.92
C ALA A 60 7.59 2.40 -6.45
N ALA A 61 7.70 1.17 -5.91
CA ALA A 61 8.67 0.17 -6.32
C ALA A 61 8.34 -0.59 -7.62
N ARG A 62 7.42 -0.11 -8.48
CA ARG A 62 6.93 -0.84 -9.67
C ARG A 62 8.04 -1.33 -10.62
N GLY A 63 9.15 -0.61 -10.69
CA GLY A 63 10.29 -0.95 -11.55
C GLY A 63 11.06 -2.20 -11.10
N SER A 64 10.94 -2.59 -9.82
CA SER A 64 11.68 -3.72 -9.24
C SER A 64 10.80 -4.74 -8.51
N ALA A 65 9.60 -4.35 -8.09
CA ALA A 65 8.64 -5.26 -7.46
C ALA A 65 8.17 -6.32 -8.47
N THR A 66 8.43 -7.59 -8.16
CA THR A 66 7.98 -8.72 -8.97
C THR A 66 6.56 -9.12 -8.62
N ILE A 67 5.81 -9.67 -9.58
CA ILE A 67 4.42 -10.08 -9.33
C ILE A 67 4.33 -11.18 -8.27
N GLY A 68 5.25 -12.14 -8.25
CA GLY A 68 5.33 -13.17 -7.20
C GLY A 68 5.57 -12.58 -5.82
N GLY A 69 6.42 -11.54 -5.73
CA GLY A 69 6.61 -10.77 -4.50
C GLY A 69 5.32 -10.05 -4.07
N MET A 70 4.67 -9.36 -4.99
CA MET A 70 3.40 -8.66 -4.74
C MET A 70 2.29 -9.62 -4.31
N VAL A 71 2.18 -10.79 -4.93
CA VAL A 71 1.26 -11.86 -4.50
C VAL A 71 1.61 -12.31 -3.08
N SER A 72 2.87 -12.60 -2.83
CA SER A 72 3.34 -13.11 -1.53
C SER A 72 3.13 -12.12 -0.40
N THR A 73 3.18 -10.81 -0.66
CA THR A 73 2.91 -9.76 0.35
C THR A 73 1.47 -9.24 0.32
N ASN A 74 0.63 -9.72 -0.61
CA ASN A 74 -0.69 -9.15 -0.89
C ASN A 74 -0.65 -7.63 -1.10
N ALA A 75 0.27 -7.16 -1.96
CA ALA A 75 0.48 -5.73 -2.20
C ALA A 75 -0.82 -4.99 -2.55
N GLY A 76 -0.92 -3.73 -2.11
CA GLY A 76 -2.00 -2.81 -2.43
C GLY A 76 -1.47 -1.62 -3.24
N GLY A 77 -1.17 -0.51 -2.57
CA GLY A 77 -0.77 0.74 -3.20
C GLY A 77 -1.94 1.65 -3.56
N ILE A 78 -1.67 2.70 -4.34
CA ILE A 78 -2.56 3.88 -4.47
C ILE A 78 -3.95 3.59 -5.04
N MET A 79 -4.14 2.46 -5.73
CA MET A 79 -5.41 2.06 -6.35
C MET A 79 -6.21 1.05 -5.52
N ALA A 80 -5.72 0.64 -4.34
CA ALA A 80 -6.30 -0.43 -3.55
C ALA A 80 -7.74 -0.13 -3.11
N PHE A 81 -8.05 1.13 -2.75
CA PHE A 81 -9.42 1.56 -2.44
C PHE A 81 -10.45 1.26 -3.54
N ARG A 82 -10.00 1.13 -4.80
CA ARG A 82 -10.88 0.93 -5.96
C ARG A 82 -10.83 -0.48 -6.51
N ASN A 83 -9.63 -0.99 -6.73
CA ASN A 83 -9.41 -2.27 -7.41
C ASN A 83 -9.09 -3.41 -6.44
N GLY A 84 -8.99 -3.11 -5.15
CA GLY A 84 -8.50 -4.03 -4.12
C GLY A 84 -6.99 -4.25 -4.19
N THR A 85 -6.50 -5.11 -3.31
CA THR A 85 -5.11 -5.59 -3.29
C THR A 85 -4.88 -6.73 -4.29
N MET A 86 -3.65 -7.25 -4.37
CA MET A 86 -3.32 -8.43 -5.20
C MET A 86 -4.28 -9.60 -5.02
N ARG A 87 -4.81 -9.86 -3.82
CA ARG A 87 -5.83 -10.90 -3.60
C ARG A 87 -7.08 -10.76 -4.47
N HIS A 88 -7.45 -9.53 -4.81
CA HIS A 88 -8.59 -9.21 -5.65
C HIS A 88 -8.24 -9.25 -7.14
N ARG A 89 -6.95 -9.05 -7.48
CA ARG A 89 -6.45 -9.05 -8.87
C ARG A 89 -6.10 -10.44 -9.37
N VAL A 90 -5.67 -11.35 -8.48
CA VAL A 90 -5.27 -12.71 -8.85
C VAL A 90 -6.49 -13.58 -9.11
N LEU A 91 -6.59 -14.09 -10.34
CA LEU A 91 -7.58 -15.08 -10.73
C LEU A 91 -7.13 -16.49 -10.34
N GLY A 92 -5.84 -16.79 -10.58
CA GLY A 92 -5.24 -18.09 -10.30
C GLY A 92 -3.73 -18.01 -10.16
N LEU A 93 -3.13 -19.06 -9.59
CA LEU A 93 -1.67 -19.16 -9.44
C LEU A 93 -1.16 -20.59 -9.52
N GLU A 94 0.13 -20.70 -9.76
CA GLU A 94 0.92 -21.91 -9.61
C GLU A 94 1.95 -21.70 -8.49
N ALA A 95 2.15 -22.71 -7.66
CA ALA A 95 3.14 -22.68 -6.59
C ALA A 95 3.83 -24.03 -6.39
N VAL A 96 5.11 -23.99 -5.99
CA VAL A 96 5.88 -25.17 -5.58
C VAL A 96 5.83 -25.29 -4.06
N LEU A 97 5.39 -26.46 -3.58
CA LEU A 97 5.29 -26.79 -2.16
C LEU A 97 6.67 -27.21 -1.58
N PRO A 98 6.82 -27.26 -0.23
CA PRO A 98 8.07 -27.68 0.42
C PRO A 98 8.61 -29.04 -0.03
N ASP A 99 7.71 -29.96 -0.39
CA ASP A 99 8.06 -31.31 -0.87
C ASP A 99 8.30 -31.40 -2.39
N GLY A 100 8.29 -30.26 -3.09
CA GLY A 100 8.52 -30.15 -4.52
C GLY A 100 7.30 -30.43 -5.39
N ARG A 101 6.13 -30.76 -4.82
CA ARG A 101 4.90 -30.85 -5.61
C ARG A 101 4.53 -29.48 -6.18
N VAL A 102 4.00 -29.49 -7.41
CA VAL A 102 3.45 -28.31 -8.05
C VAL A 102 1.94 -28.27 -7.79
N PHE A 103 1.51 -27.26 -7.05
CA PHE A 103 0.10 -26.87 -6.97
C PHE A 103 -0.19 -25.93 -8.15
N CYS A 104 -1.17 -26.27 -8.99
CA CYS A 104 -1.55 -25.46 -10.14
C CYS A 104 -3.07 -25.23 -10.12
N ASP A 105 -3.46 -24.00 -9.78
CA ASP A 105 -4.83 -23.50 -9.88
C ASP A 105 -4.83 -22.19 -10.68
N LEU A 106 -4.28 -22.28 -11.90
CA LEU A 106 -4.06 -21.14 -12.80
C LEU A 106 -5.35 -20.78 -13.57
N THR A 107 -6.44 -20.57 -12.83
CA THR A 107 -7.74 -20.19 -13.40
C THR A 107 -7.69 -18.79 -14.02
N ARG A 108 -8.51 -18.60 -15.06
CA ARG A 108 -8.57 -17.38 -15.88
C ARG A 108 -9.93 -16.68 -15.78
N VAL A 109 -10.77 -17.11 -14.85
CA VAL A 109 -12.17 -16.69 -14.75
C VAL A 109 -12.51 -16.33 -13.31
N LEU A 110 -13.44 -15.39 -13.15
CA LEU A 110 -13.85 -14.90 -11.83
C LEU A 110 -14.69 -15.91 -11.03
N LYS A 111 -15.52 -16.71 -11.72
CA LYS A 111 -16.49 -17.59 -11.07
C LYS A 111 -15.93 -19.01 -10.98
N THR A 112 -15.34 -19.31 -9.83
CA THR A 112 -14.91 -20.66 -9.45
C THR A 112 -15.54 -21.02 -8.11
N SER A 113 -16.12 -22.20 -7.99
CA SER A 113 -16.73 -22.68 -6.74
C SER A 113 -16.56 -24.19 -6.57
N ALA A 114 -15.55 -24.75 -7.25
CA ALA A 114 -15.24 -26.18 -7.23
C ALA A 114 -14.33 -26.50 -6.04
N GLY A 115 -14.86 -26.38 -4.81
CA GLY A 115 -14.13 -26.63 -3.57
C GLY A 115 -13.49 -25.37 -2.97
N TYR A 116 -12.49 -25.57 -2.12
CA TYR A 116 -11.78 -24.47 -1.45
C TYR A 116 -10.91 -23.69 -2.42
N ASP A 117 -10.91 -22.37 -2.27
CA ASP A 117 -10.08 -21.49 -3.08
C ASP A 117 -8.67 -21.37 -2.48
N LEU A 118 -7.87 -22.42 -2.69
CA LEU A 118 -6.58 -22.60 -2.01
C LEU A 118 -5.51 -21.58 -2.44
N LYS A 119 -5.67 -20.89 -3.58
CA LYS A 119 -4.76 -19.82 -3.99
C LYS A 119 -4.62 -18.76 -2.90
N HIS A 120 -5.71 -18.48 -2.18
CA HIS A 120 -5.73 -17.47 -1.12
C HIS A 120 -4.83 -17.80 0.08
N LEU A 121 -4.43 -19.06 0.26
CA LEU A 121 -3.43 -19.42 1.27
C LEU A 121 -2.05 -18.85 0.92
N PHE A 122 -1.69 -18.77 -0.37
CA PHE A 122 -0.37 -18.28 -0.82
C PHE A 122 -0.30 -16.76 -0.93
N ILE A 123 -1.43 -16.10 -1.22
CA ILE A 123 -1.49 -14.64 -1.31
C ILE A 123 -1.35 -14.05 0.10
N GLY A 124 -0.30 -13.28 0.36
CA GLY A 124 0.03 -12.75 1.68
C GLY A 124 0.76 -13.73 2.61
N ALA A 125 1.20 -14.90 2.12
CA ALA A 125 1.95 -15.88 2.92
C ALA A 125 3.43 -15.56 3.09
N GLU A 126 3.95 -14.57 2.36
CA GLU A 126 5.35 -14.15 2.40
C GLU A 126 6.35 -15.29 2.17
N GLY A 127 6.00 -16.23 1.28
CA GLY A 127 6.83 -17.39 0.94
C GLY A 127 6.90 -18.47 2.02
N THR A 128 6.12 -18.37 3.10
CA THR A 128 6.17 -19.34 4.22
C THR A 128 5.47 -20.66 3.93
N LEU A 129 4.63 -20.73 2.89
CA LEU A 129 3.85 -21.91 2.51
C LEU A 129 4.28 -22.53 1.16
N GLY A 130 5.25 -21.92 0.49
CA GLY A 130 5.70 -22.35 -0.84
C GLY A 130 6.10 -21.17 -1.72
N ILE A 131 6.52 -21.50 -2.94
CA ILE A 131 7.09 -20.55 -3.91
C ILE A 131 6.09 -20.37 -5.06
N VAL A 132 5.49 -19.18 -5.17
CA VAL A 132 4.63 -18.83 -6.32
C VAL A 132 5.49 -18.71 -7.58
N THR A 133 5.15 -19.44 -8.64
CA THR A 133 5.93 -19.52 -9.89
C THR A 133 5.23 -18.88 -11.08
N ARG A 134 3.90 -18.95 -11.15
CA ARG A 134 3.07 -18.32 -12.19
C ARG A 134 1.81 -17.72 -11.61
N VAL A 135 1.29 -16.69 -12.25
CA VAL A 135 0.11 -15.95 -11.80
C VAL A 135 -0.75 -15.56 -13.00
N ALA A 136 -2.05 -15.77 -12.88
CA ALA A 136 -3.06 -15.18 -13.75
C ALA A 136 -3.71 -13.99 -13.04
N VAL A 137 -3.63 -12.80 -13.64
CA VAL A 137 -4.19 -11.56 -13.08
C VAL A 137 -5.24 -10.95 -13.99
N GLN A 138 -6.26 -10.37 -13.38
CA GLN A 138 -7.24 -9.54 -14.06
C GLN A 138 -6.63 -8.18 -14.44
N LEU A 139 -6.98 -7.70 -15.63
CA LEU A 139 -6.67 -6.38 -16.14
C LEU A 139 -7.94 -5.52 -16.26
N ASP A 140 -7.78 -4.21 -16.19
CA ASP A 140 -8.83 -3.22 -16.43
C ASP A 140 -8.46 -2.29 -17.58
N PRO A 141 -9.43 -1.62 -18.23
CA PRO A 141 -9.11 -0.53 -19.15
C PRO A 141 -8.30 0.57 -18.48
N VAL A 142 -7.31 1.13 -19.18
CA VAL A 142 -6.54 2.29 -18.72
C VAL A 142 -7.48 3.46 -18.46
N ALA A 143 -7.27 4.15 -17.34
CA ALA A 143 -8.08 5.29 -16.92
C ALA A 143 -7.71 6.59 -17.68
N GLY A 144 -7.80 6.58 -19.02
CA GLY A 144 -7.64 7.76 -19.87
C GLY A 144 -6.49 8.71 -19.49
N ALA A 145 -6.71 10.02 -19.59
CA ALA A 145 -5.77 11.04 -19.12
C ALA A 145 -6.11 11.47 -17.69
N SER A 146 -5.10 11.76 -16.86
CA SER A 146 -5.28 12.09 -15.44
C SER A 146 -4.94 13.54 -15.12
N ALA A 147 -5.85 14.25 -14.46
CA ALA A 147 -5.58 15.52 -13.80
C ALA A 147 -5.21 15.30 -12.33
N ALA A 148 -4.51 16.26 -11.73
CA ALA A 148 -4.12 16.23 -10.32
C ALA A 148 -4.50 17.54 -9.62
N ALA A 149 -4.80 17.45 -8.32
CA ALA A 149 -4.98 18.62 -7.47
C ALA A 149 -4.31 18.42 -6.11
N LEU A 150 -3.92 19.54 -5.51
CA LEU A 150 -3.44 19.61 -4.14
C LEU A 150 -4.37 20.56 -3.36
N VAL A 151 -4.98 20.06 -2.29
CA VAL A 151 -6.01 20.77 -1.52
C VAL A 151 -5.63 20.84 -0.05
N GLY A 152 -5.62 22.03 0.54
CA GLY A 152 -5.44 22.24 1.97
C GLY A 152 -6.77 22.16 2.72
N VAL A 153 -6.84 21.35 3.77
CA VAL A 153 -8.04 21.12 4.59
C VAL A 153 -7.71 21.10 6.09
N PRO A 154 -8.69 21.35 6.98
CA PRO A 154 -8.45 21.42 8.42
C PRO A 154 -8.17 20.06 9.07
N ASP A 155 -8.69 18.97 8.52
CA ASP A 155 -8.64 17.62 9.12
C ASP A 155 -8.90 16.51 8.07
N ALA A 156 -8.71 15.24 8.46
CA ALA A 156 -8.93 14.11 7.57
C ALA A 156 -10.42 13.89 7.25
N ALA A 157 -11.32 14.18 8.18
CA ALA A 157 -12.76 14.10 7.94
C ALA A 157 -13.19 15.03 6.77
N SER A 158 -12.58 16.21 6.68
CA SER A 158 -12.76 17.17 5.58
C SER A 158 -12.25 16.63 4.25
N ALA A 159 -11.04 16.05 4.24
CA ALA A 159 -10.52 15.36 3.07
C ALA A 159 -11.43 14.18 2.62
N GLN A 160 -12.00 13.42 3.57
CA GLN A 160 -12.92 12.31 3.28
C GLN A 160 -14.22 12.78 2.62
N ARG A 161 -14.72 13.98 2.95
CA ARG A 161 -15.89 14.56 2.25
C ARG A 161 -15.58 14.82 0.77
N ILE A 162 -14.38 15.33 0.46
CA ILE A 162 -13.92 15.55 -0.92
C ILE A 162 -13.79 14.21 -1.66
N VAL A 163 -13.14 13.21 -1.05
CA VAL A 163 -13.01 11.87 -1.65
C VAL A 163 -14.37 11.24 -1.91
N ARG A 164 -15.31 11.34 -0.96
CA ARG A 164 -16.68 10.81 -1.13
C ARG A 164 -17.40 11.44 -2.31
N HIS A 165 -17.24 12.75 -2.53
CA HIS A 165 -17.81 13.43 -3.69
C HIS A 165 -17.28 12.83 -5.00
N PHE A 166 -15.96 12.70 -5.14
CA PHE A 166 -15.36 12.19 -6.37
C PHE A 166 -15.55 10.69 -6.58
N LEU A 167 -15.69 9.89 -5.52
CA LEU A 167 -16.10 8.49 -5.63
C LEU A 167 -17.52 8.34 -6.21
N GLY A 168 -18.39 9.34 -6.00
CA GLY A 168 -19.74 9.38 -6.58
C GLY A 168 -19.78 9.87 -8.03
N SER A 169 -18.66 10.34 -8.60
CA SER A 169 -18.63 10.87 -9.97
C SER A 169 -18.71 9.74 -11.00
N THR A 170 -19.59 9.92 -11.99
CA THR A 170 -19.69 9.03 -13.16
C THR A 170 -18.88 9.53 -14.35
N SER A 171 -18.55 10.83 -14.35
CA SER A 171 -17.88 11.51 -15.48
C SER A 171 -16.36 11.42 -15.39
N ALA A 172 -15.82 11.10 -14.21
CA ALA A 172 -14.40 10.87 -14.00
C ALA A 172 -14.19 9.76 -12.97
N ARG A 173 -13.02 9.15 -13.02
CA ARG A 173 -12.57 8.09 -12.12
C ARG A 173 -11.56 8.67 -11.15
N LEU A 174 -11.86 8.68 -9.85
CA LEU A 174 -10.84 8.88 -8.82
C LEU A 174 -9.77 7.80 -8.98
N THR A 175 -8.53 8.22 -9.24
CA THR A 175 -7.36 7.35 -9.42
C THR A 175 -6.46 7.32 -8.20
N ALA A 176 -6.46 8.39 -7.40
CA ALA A 176 -5.69 8.47 -6.17
C ALA A 176 -6.26 9.52 -5.20
N ALA A 177 -6.09 9.28 -3.90
CA ALA A 177 -6.48 10.19 -2.83
C ALA A 177 -5.55 10.01 -1.63
N GLU A 178 -4.53 10.86 -1.56
CA GLU A 178 -3.44 10.76 -0.60
C GLU A 178 -3.48 11.93 0.38
N ILE A 179 -3.39 11.65 1.68
CA ILE A 179 -3.41 12.67 2.72
C ILE A 179 -2.03 12.83 3.36
N LEU A 180 -1.63 14.07 3.60
CA LEU A 180 -0.36 14.45 4.22
C LEU A 180 -0.65 15.34 5.43
N TRP A 181 -0.20 14.97 6.63
CA TRP A 181 -0.32 15.85 7.80
C TRP A 181 0.80 16.90 7.82
N ARG A 182 0.54 18.02 8.50
CA ARG A 182 1.43 19.20 8.57
C ARG A 182 2.90 18.86 8.78
N ASN A 183 3.25 17.97 9.70
CA ASN A 183 4.65 17.65 9.98
C ASN A 183 5.38 17.06 8.77
N PHE A 184 4.73 16.13 8.05
CA PHE A 184 5.26 15.54 6.83
C PHE A 184 5.29 16.58 5.70
N ALA A 185 4.19 17.31 5.48
CA ALA A 185 4.13 18.37 4.48
C ALA A 185 5.24 19.43 4.68
N SER A 186 5.50 19.83 5.92
CA SER A 186 6.55 20.80 6.28
C SER A 186 7.96 20.27 6.07
N LEU A 187 8.18 18.96 6.23
CA LEU A 187 9.44 18.31 5.85
C LEU A 187 9.63 18.39 4.34
N MET A 188 8.61 17.97 3.58
CA MET A 188 8.67 17.92 2.12
C MET A 188 8.82 19.30 1.49
N GLN A 189 8.13 20.32 2.00
CA GLN A 189 8.31 21.71 1.59
C GLN A 189 9.77 22.15 1.66
N ARG A 190 10.42 21.91 2.81
CA ARG A 190 11.81 22.31 3.04
C ARG A 190 12.78 21.49 2.19
N ALA A 191 12.60 20.16 2.16
CA ALA A 191 13.49 19.25 1.44
C ALA A 191 13.45 19.47 -0.08
N LEU A 192 12.28 19.79 -0.63
CA LEU A 192 12.08 20.00 -2.07
C LEU A 192 12.23 21.46 -2.52
N ASN A 193 12.56 22.37 -1.58
CA ASN A 193 12.76 23.81 -1.83
C ASN A 193 11.53 24.49 -2.46
N TYR A 194 10.31 24.14 -2.02
CA TYR A 194 9.12 24.86 -2.44
C TYR A 194 9.05 26.24 -1.77
N SER A 195 8.92 27.30 -2.57
CA SER A 195 8.69 28.65 -2.06
C SER A 195 7.42 28.72 -1.21
N PRO A 196 7.42 29.45 -0.08
CA PRO A 196 6.21 29.73 0.67
C PRO A 196 5.09 30.29 -0.23
N GLY A 197 3.87 29.78 -0.07
CA GLY A 197 2.70 30.20 -0.86
C GLY A 197 2.66 29.70 -2.31
N SER A 198 3.63 28.88 -2.76
CA SER A 198 3.58 28.28 -4.12
C SER A 198 2.56 27.15 -4.22
N LEU A 199 2.18 26.57 -3.09
CA LEU A 199 1.25 25.47 -2.88
C LEU A 199 0.55 25.71 -1.53
N PRO A 200 -0.64 25.11 -1.26
CA PRO A 200 -1.43 25.27 -0.03
C PRO A 200 -0.78 24.63 1.23
N LEU A 201 0.54 24.71 1.39
CA LEU A 201 1.34 23.94 2.36
C LEU A 201 1.11 24.33 3.83
N ASP A 202 0.45 25.47 4.08
CA ASP A 202 0.19 25.97 5.44
C ASP A 202 -1.05 25.33 6.10
N ALA A 203 -1.82 24.51 5.38
CA ALA A 203 -2.98 23.81 5.92
C ALA A 203 -2.59 22.70 6.92
N PRO A 204 -3.46 22.36 7.90
CA PRO A 204 -3.20 21.24 8.82
C PRO A 204 -3.03 19.89 8.11
N CYS A 205 -3.80 19.65 7.05
CA CYS A 205 -3.70 18.48 6.20
C CYS A 205 -3.71 18.92 4.73
N LEU A 206 -2.94 18.22 3.90
CA LEU A 206 -2.97 18.33 2.44
C LEU A 206 -3.56 17.06 1.86
N LEU A 207 -4.39 17.21 0.82
CA LEU A 207 -4.96 16.12 0.04
C LEU A 207 -4.44 16.22 -1.39
N VAL A 208 -3.72 15.20 -1.84
CA VAL A 208 -3.32 15.01 -3.24
C VAL A 208 -4.36 14.13 -3.91
N LEU A 209 -5.02 14.64 -4.96
CA LEU A 209 -6.04 13.94 -5.73
C LEU A 209 -5.56 13.65 -7.14
N GLY A 210 -5.91 12.47 -7.65
CA GLY A 210 -5.82 12.12 -9.06
C GLY A 210 -7.19 11.78 -9.61
N LEU A 211 -7.57 12.35 -10.76
CA LEU A 211 -8.79 12.01 -11.48
C LEU A 211 -8.47 11.67 -12.92
N GLY A 212 -8.87 10.47 -13.37
CA GLY A 212 -8.82 10.03 -14.76
C GLY A 212 -10.14 10.27 -15.50
N ALA A 213 -10.06 10.78 -16.73
CA ALA A 213 -11.20 10.90 -17.65
C ALA A 213 -10.74 10.66 -19.10
N ASP A 214 -11.66 10.75 -20.06
CA ASP A 214 -11.36 10.49 -21.49
C ASP A 214 -10.24 11.38 -22.04
N ASN A 215 -10.10 12.60 -21.51
CA ASN A 215 -9.01 13.51 -21.82
C ASN A 215 -8.70 14.42 -20.63
N ILE A 216 -7.53 15.07 -20.68
CA ILE A 216 -7.00 15.87 -19.57
C ILE A 216 -7.90 17.06 -19.22
N GLU A 217 -8.51 17.69 -20.23
CA GLU A 217 -9.37 18.85 -20.02
C GLU A 217 -10.67 18.46 -19.32
N ALA A 218 -11.27 17.33 -19.70
CA ALA A 218 -12.43 16.77 -19.00
C ALA A 218 -12.09 16.40 -17.55
N ALA A 219 -10.94 15.76 -17.31
CA ALA A 219 -10.49 15.42 -15.97
C ALA A 219 -10.29 16.67 -15.10
N ARG A 220 -9.67 17.71 -15.67
CA ARG A 220 -9.42 19.00 -15.02
C ARG A 220 -10.72 19.73 -14.69
N GLN A 221 -11.64 19.81 -15.64
CA GLN A 221 -12.95 20.45 -15.45
C GLN A 221 -13.75 19.77 -14.34
N VAL A 222 -13.82 18.43 -14.33
CA VAL A 222 -14.53 17.69 -13.26
C VAL A 222 -13.90 17.94 -11.90
N LEU A 223 -12.57 18.04 -11.84
CA LEU A 223 -11.83 18.34 -10.61
C LEU A 223 -12.12 19.76 -10.11
N GLU A 224 -12.04 20.76 -10.99
CA GLU A 224 -12.35 22.17 -10.67
C GLU A 224 -13.80 22.33 -10.20
N ASP A 225 -14.78 21.82 -10.96
CA ASP A 225 -16.21 21.91 -10.63
C ASP A 225 -16.56 21.16 -9.34
N GLY A 226 -15.98 19.97 -9.17
CA GLY A 226 -16.21 19.14 -7.99
C GLY A 226 -15.67 19.81 -6.73
N LEU A 227 -14.44 20.33 -6.78
CA LEU A 227 -13.84 21.08 -5.67
C LEU A 227 -14.63 22.35 -5.34
N ALA A 228 -15.07 23.09 -6.35
CA ALA A 228 -15.93 24.26 -6.15
C ALA A 228 -17.28 23.89 -5.49
N THR A 229 -17.86 22.76 -5.87
CA THR A 229 -19.12 22.25 -5.32
C THR A 229 -19.00 21.92 -3.83
N VAL A 230 -17.89 21.30 -3.41
CA VAL A 230 -17.69 20.88 -2.01
C VAL A 230 -16.89 21.88 -1.18
N TRP A 231 -16.50 23.03 -1.73
CA TRP A 231 -15.56 23.97 -1.11
C TRP A 231 -15.93 24.32 0.34
N GLU A 232 -17.14 24.84 0.54
CA GLU A 232 -17.63 25.26 1.85
C GLU A 232 -17.94 24.07 2.77
N GLU A 233 -18.60 23.02 2.26
CA GLU A 233 -18.97 21.84 3.05
C GLU A 233 -17.75 21.06 3.55
N ALA A 234 -16.72 20.93 2.70
CA ALA A 234 -15.47 20.29 3.04
C ALA A 234 -14.54 21.22 3.84
N GLY A 235 -14.84 22.52 3.95
CA GLY A 235 -13.96 23.47 4.64
C GLY A 235 -12.61 23.61 3.96
N ILE A 236 -12.59 23.64 2.62
CA ILE A 236 -11.35 23.81 1.86
C ILE A 236 -10.74 25.18 2.20
N ILE A 237 -9.47 25.17 2.60
CA ILE A 237 -8.71 26.37 2.99
C ILE A 237 -8.12 27.02 1.75
N ASP A 238 -7.48 26.20 0.91
CA ASP A 238 -6.83 26.60 -0.33
C ASP A 238 -6.70 25.37 -1.24
N GLY A 239 -6.56 25.56 -2.55
CA GLY A 239 -6.54 24.47 -3.51
C GLY A 239 -5.94 24.86 -4.84
N LEU A 240 -5.17 23.94 -5.42
CA LEU A 240 -4.52 24.11 -6.71
C LEU A 240 -4.78 22.90 -7.59
N VAL A 241 -5.39 23.12 -8.75
CA VAL A 241 -5.51 22.12 -9.82
C VAL A 241 -4.34 22.29 -10.77
N ALA A 242 -3.68 21.19 -11.13
CA ALA A 242 -2.53 21.22 -12.02
C ALA A 242 -2.92 21.69 -13.43
N SER A 243 -2.27 22.75 -13.92
CA SER A 243 -2.44 23.27 -15.29
C SER A 243 -1.45 22.66 -16.29
N SER A 244 -0.54 21.80 -15.83
CA SER A 244 0.45 21.11 -16.66
C SER A 244 0.91 19.81 -16.01
N GLU A 245 1.44 18.90 -16.82
CA GLU A 245 2.05 17.65 -16.33
C GLU A 245 3.21 17.93 -15.36
N ALA A 246 4.04 18.94 -15.63
CA ALA A 246 5.13 19.33 -14.74
C ALA A 246 4.63 19.75 -13.35
N GLN A 247 3.50 20.47 -13.27
CA GLN A 247 2.89 20.86 -12.01
C GLN A 247 2.25 19.67 -11.30
N ALA A 248 1.61 18.75 -12.04
CA ALA A 248 1.08 17.51 -11.48
C ALA A 248 2.22 16.65 -10.88
N VAL A 249 3.32 16.48 -11.60
CA VAL A 249 4.53 15.79 -11.10
C VAL A 249 5.05 16.48 -9.84
N ALA A 250 5.13 17.80 -9.82
CA ALA A 250 5.56 18.55 -8.63
C ALA A 250 4.66 18.27 -7.41
N MET A 251 3.33 18.22 -7.58
CA MET A 251 2.41 17.84 -6.52
C MET A 251 2.65 16.40 -6.03
N TRP A 252 2.81 15.43 -6.94
CA TRP A 252 3.07 14.04 -6.60
C TRP A 252 4.40 13.82 -5.86
N ARG A 253 5.44 14.61 -6.17
CA ARG A 253 6.72 14.56 -5.46
C ARG A 253 6.58 14.82 -3.96
N LEU A 254 5.61 15.64 -3.52
CA LEU A 254 5.33 15.84 -2.09
C LEU A 254 4.93 14.53 -1.39
N ARG A 255 4.25 13.63 -2.09
CA ARG A 255 3.77 12.36 -1.55
C ARG A 255 4.76 11.22 -1.74
N GLU A 256 5.48 11.20 -2.86
CA GLU A 256 6.27 10.04 -3.28
C GLU A 256 7.71 10.04 -2.75
N GLU A 257 8.33 11.21 -2.56
CA GLU A 257 9.74 11.31 -2.11
C GLU A 257 9.90 11.10 -0.59
N THR A 258 9.41 9.97 -0.08
CA THR A 258 9.50 9.61 1.35
C THR A 258 10.94 9.40 1.83
N GLU A 259 11.90 9.22 0.92
CA GLU A 259 13.35 9.18 1.19
C GLU A 259 13.89 10.42 1.92
N GLN A 260 13.16 11.54 1.87
CA GLN A 260 13.53 12.75 2.61
C GLN A 260 13.43 12.55 4.13
N ILE A 261 12.61 11.59 4.61
CA ILE A 261 12.57 11.20 6.03
C ILE A 261 13.91 10.55 6.41
N GLU A 262 14.38 9.58 5.63
CA GLU A 262 15.66 8.88 5.87
C GLU A 262 16.86 9.84 5.82
N ARG A 263 16.82 10.84 4.92
CA ARG A 263 17.87 11.88 4.86
C ARG A 263 17.86 12.78 6.09
N ALA A 264 16.70 13.04 6.67
CA ALA A 264 16.55 13.88 7.87
C ALA A 264 16.83 13.09 9.16
N HIS A 265 16.48 11.80 9.17
CA HIS A 265 16.56 10.89 10.30
C HIS A 265 16.96 9.50 9.79
N PRO A 266 18.27 9.19 9.69
CA PRO A 266 18.73 7.90 9.21
C PRO A 266 18.17 6.73 10.02
N MET A 267 17.69 5.69 9.35
CA MET A 267 17.07 4.50 9.95
C MET A 267 15.89 4.79 10.88
N ALA A 268 15.12 5.86 10.60
CA ALA A 268 13.96 6.23 11.40
C ALA A 268 12.96 5.06 11.57
N PRO A 269 12.45 4.80 12.79
CA PRO A 269 11.38 3.82 12.99
C PRO A 269 10.17 4.16 12.13
N SER A 270 9.71 3.21 11.32
CA SER A 270 8.64 3.40 10.34
C SER A 270 7.60 2.30 10.43
N PHE A 271 6.34 2.70 10.36
CA PHE A 271 5.18 1.84 10.58
C PHE A 271 4.12 2.09 9.50
N ASP A 272 3.33 1.08 9.18
CA ASP A 272 2.14 1.17 8.34
C ASP A 272 0.97 0.50 9.07
N VAL A 273 -0.14 1.23 9.21
CA VAL A 273 -1.36 0.76 9.87
C VAL A 273 -2.56 1.03 8.97
N SER A 274 -3.65 0.30 9.18
CA SER A 274 -4.94 0.65 8.58
C SER A 274 -5.95 0.94 9.66
N VAL A 275 -6.74 2.00 9.42
CA VAL A 275 -7.69 2.56 10.38
C VAL A 275 -9.03 2.73 9.66
N PRO A 276 -10.17 2.33 10.28
CA PRO A 276 -11.47 2.51 9.67
C PRO A 276 -11.77 3.97 9.32
N ALA A 277 -12.46 4.18 8.20
CA ALA A 277 -12.93 5.49 7.78
C ALA A 277 -13.71 6.21 8.91
N GLY A 278 -13.56 7.52 9.01
CA GLY A 278 -14.16 8.33 10.08
C GLY A 278 -13.45 8.29 11.44
N THR A 279 -12.39 7.48 11.63
CA THR A 279 -11.64 7.42 12.90
C THR A 279 -10.21 7.95 12.82
N LEU A 280 -9.76 8.38 11.62
CA LEU A 280 -8.38 8.80 11.36
C LEU A 280 -7.94 9.96 12.25
N ASP A 281 -8.73 11.03 12.37
CA ASP A 281 -8.35 12.21 13.16
C ASP A 281 -8.16 11.85 14.64
N ALA A 282 -9.11 11.08 15.20
CA ALA A 282 -9.03 10.62 16.58
C ALA A 282 -7.82 9.69 16.80
N TYR A 283 -7.54 8.80 15.84
CA TYR A 283 -6.39 7.91 15.88
C TYR A 283 -5.06 8.68 15.85
N VAL A 284 -4.88 9.61 14.91
CA VAL A 284 -3.66 10.41 14.78
C VAL A 284 -3.43 11.25 16.03
N ALA A 285 -4.46 11.93 16.54
CA ALA A 285 -4.35 12.74 17.76
C ALA A 285 -3.95 11.90 18.99
N ARG A 286 -4.50 10.68 19.12
CA ARG A 286 -4.14 9.74 20.19
C ARG A 286 -2.69 9.28 20.06
N VAL A 287 -2.25 8.89 18.85
CA VAL A 287 -0.87 8.46 18.59
C VAL A 287 0.11 9.57 18.91
N GLU A 288 -0.14 10.80 18.44
CA GLU A 288 0.73 11.95 18.73
C GLU A 288 0.81 12.22 20.24
N ALA A 289 -0.30 12.16 20.97
CA ALA A 289 -0.32 12.34 22.42
C ALA A 289 0.46 11.22 23.14
N GLY A 290 0.24 9.96 22.76
CA GLY A 290 0.92 8.80 23.35
C GLY A 290 2.44 8.82 23.10
N LEU A 291 2.86 9.18 21.89
CA LEU A 291 4.28 9.30 21.54
C LEU A 291 4.95 10.41 22.35
N ARG A 292 4.28 11.53 22.59
CA ARG A 292 4.81 12.63 23.44
C ARG A 292 4.99 12.24 24.90
N VAL A 293 4.23 11.25 25.39
CA VAL A 293 4.45 10.68 26.73
C VAL A 293 5.72 9.84 26.77
N LEU A 294 6.03 9.10 25.70
CA LEU A 294 7.27 8.33 25.58
C LEU A 294 8.50 9.21 25.43
N ASP A 295 8.39 10.28 24.65
CA ASP A 295 9.40 11.32 24.47
C ASP A 295 8.73 12.63 24.00
N ALA A 296 8.88 13.71 24.76
CA ALA A 296 8.25 15.00 24.45
C ALA A 296 8.69 15.62 23.12
N SER A 297 9.80 15.15 22.53
CA SER A 297 10.29 15.58 21.22
C SER A 297 9.66 14.85 20.02
N TYR A 298 8.89 13.78 20.26
CA TYR A 298 8.24 13.05 19.19
C TYR A 298 7.11 13.86 18.54
N THR A 299 7.32 14.15 17.26
CA THR A 299 6.41 14.77 16.31
C THR A 299 6.46 13.94 15.01
N PRO A 300 5.69 12.84 14.93
CA PRO A 300 5.82 11.88 13.85
C PRO A 300 5.44 12.51 12.50
N TYR A 301 5.98 11.92 11.44
CA TYR A 301 5.56 12.17 10.07
C TYR A 301 4.43 11.20 9.71
N VAL A 302 3.23 11.74 9.45
CA VAL A 302 2.04 10.96 9.13
C VAL A 302 1.54 11.32 7.72
N TYR A 303 1.33 10.30 6.90
CA TYR A 303 0.81 10.41 5.53
C TYR A 303 0.20 9.09 5.09
N GLY A 304 -0.60 9.05 4.03
CA GLY A 304 -1.07 7.77 3.50
C GLY A 304 -2.23 7.84 2.53
N HIS A 305 -2.78 6.67 2.25
CA HIS A 305 -3.88 6.44 1.33
C HIS A 305 -5.20 6.70 2.04
N LEU A 306 -5.78 7.88 1.83
CA LEU A 306 -6.97 8.30 2.57
C LEU A 306 -8.18 7.40 2.28
N ALA A 307 -8.30 6.94 1.03
CA ALA A 307 -9.49 6.25 0.54
C ALA A 307 -9.63 4.81 1.05
N ASP A 308 -8.55 4.17 1.49
CA ASP A 308 -8.57 2.83 2.10
C ASP A 308 -8.12 2.82 3.58
N GLY A 309 -7.81 3.99 4.15
CA GLY A 309 -7.50 4.16 5.56
C GLY A 309 -6.10 3.69 5.95
N ASN A 310 -5.19 3.46 5.00
CA ASN A 310 -3.80 3.13 5.27
C ASN A 310 -2.98 4.39 5.62
N LEU A 311 -2.30 4.37 6.76
CA LEU A 311 -1.41 5.42 7.25
C LEU A 311 0.01 4.90 7.43
N HIS A 312 0.97 5.62 6.86
CA HIS A 312 2.38 5.50 7.15
C HIS A 312 2.77 6.50 8.24
N ILE A 313 3.51 6.01 9.24
CA ILE A 313 3.93 6.77 10.41
C ILE A 313 5.43 6.55 10.59
N SER A 314 6.22 7.61 10.45
CA SER A 314 7.66 7.56 10.74
C SER A 314 7.99 8.46 11.92
N ILE A 315 8.78 7.95 12.86
CA ILE A 315 9.19 8.70 14.05
C ILE A 315 10.36 9.60 13.70
N ASN A 316 10.32 10.85 14.13
CA ASN A 316 11.31 11.89 13.84
C ASN A 316 12.59 11.76 14.69
N CYS A 317 13.21 10.58 14.68
CA CYS A 317 14.47 10.31 15.36
C CYS A 317 15.35 9.35 14.55
N ASP A 318 16.66 9.52 14.68
CA ASP A 318 17.64 8.59 14.15
C ASP A 318 17.47 7.20 14.78
N GLY A 319 17.64 6.16 13.95
CA GLY A 319 17.70 4.78 14.38
C GLY A 319 19.09 4.14 14.23
N PRO A 320 19.19 2.83 14.52
CA PRO A 320 18.14 2.01 15.11
C PRO A 320 17.88 2.42 16.57
N VAL A 321 16.60 2.45 16.96
CA VAL A 321 16.23 2.60 18.38
C VAL A 321 16.41 1.27 19.13
N SER A 322 16.47 1.31 20.46
CA SER A 322 16.52 0.08 21.25
C SER A 322 15.24 -0.75 21.02
N HIS A 323 15.36 -2.07 21.16
CA HIS A 323 14.23 -2.98 21.05
C HIS A 323 13.08 -2.60 21.99
N GLU A 324 13.38 -2.27 23.25
CA GLU A 324 12.40 -1.79 24.23
C GLU A 324 11.70 -0.50 23.77
N ARG A 325 12.45 0.44 23.20
CA ARG A 325 11.88 1.70 22.68
C ARG A 325 10.97 1.44 21.48
N HIS A 326 11.39 0.55 20.56
CA HIS A 326 10.57 0.15 19.42
C HIS A 326 9.25 -0.49 19.87
N ALA A 327 9.32 -1.44 20.81
CA ALA A 327 8.14 -2.10 21.36
C ALA A 327 7.18 -1.12 22.06
N ALA A 328 7.71 -0.14 22.80
CA ALA A 328 6.90 0.91 23.43
C ALA A 328 6.21 1.81 22.39
N ILE A 329 6.88 2.13 21.28
CA ILE A 329 6.29 2.86 20.15
C ILE A 329 5.17 2.02 19.53
N GLU A 330 5.42 0.74 19.25
CA GLU A 330 4.40 -0.18 18.74
C GLU A 330 3.17 -0.25 19.65
N ASP A 331 3.35 -0.30 20.98
CA ASP A 331 2.23 -0.31 21.91
C ASP A 331 1.35 0.94 21.76
N VAL A 332 1.97 2.12 21.60
CA VAL A 332 1.22 3.36 21.34
C VAL A 332 0.51 3.29 19.98
N LEU A 333 1.18 2.83 18.93
CA LEU A 333 0.57 2.81 17.59
C LEU A 333 -0.57 1.79 17.50
N TYR A 334 -0.40 0.61 18.07
CA TYR A 334 -1.29 -0.53 17.87
C TYR A 334 -2.41 -0.66 18.90
N GLU A 335 -2.36 0.10 19.99
CA GLU A 335 -3.42 0.17 21.00
C GLU A 335 -4.79 0.44 20.36
N GLY A 336 -5.73 -0.48 20.61
CA GLY A 336 -7.14 -0.37 20.18
C GLY A 336 -7.38 -0.56 18.67
N LEU A 337 -6.35 -0.77 17.85
CA LEU A 337 -6.51 -0.92 16.40
C LEU A 337 -7.40 -2.11 16.05
N ARG A 338 -7.16 -3.28 16.64
CA ARG A 338 -7.92 -4.50 16.35
C ARG A 338 -9.39 -4.33 16.73
N GLU A 339 -9.66 -3.78 17.90
CA GLU A 339 -11.01 -3.55 18.43
C GLU A 339 -11.80 -2.56 17.56
N ALA A 340 -11.11 -1.57 16.97
CA ALA A 340 -11.69 -0.65 16.01
C ALA A 340 -11.96 -1.28 14.64
N GLY A 341 -11.38 -2.45 14.34
CA GLY A 341 -11.43 -3.07 13.00
C GLY A 341 -10.31 -2.62 12.06
N GLY A 342 -9.22 -2.07 12.60
CA GLY A 342 -7.99 -1.74 11.90
C GLY A 342 -6.95 -2.87 11.90
N SER A 343 -5.76 -2.58 11.37
CA SER A 343 -4.61 -3.50 11.32
C SER A 343 -3.30 -2.80 11.66
N PHE A 344 -2.41 -3.50 12.37
CA PHE A 344 -1.04 -3.06 12.68
C PHE A 344 -0.07 -3.18 11.49
N SER A 345 -0.51 -3.82 10.41
CA SER A 345 0.20 -3.89 9.13
C SER A 345 -0.81 -3.80 8.00
N ALA A 346 -0.73 -2.75 7.19
CA ALA A 346 -1.69 -2.48 6.12
C ALA A 346 -1.25 -3.15 4.81
N GLU A 347 0.01 -2.98 4.43
CA GLU A 347 0.52 -3.44 3.13
C GLU A 347 1.91 -4.06 3.16
N HIS A 348 2.75 -3.77 4.16
CA HIS A 348 4.14 -4.23 4.15
C HIS A 348 4.32 -5.69 4.58
N GLY A 349 3.28 -6.30 5.16
CA GLY A 349 3.31 -7.66 5.69
C GLY A 349 3.84 -7.72 7.13
N VAL A 350 4.10 -8.92 7.61
CA VAL A 350 4.64 -9.20 8.95
C VAL A 350 6.14 -9.43 8.88
N GLY A 351 6.59 -10.26 7.94
CA GLY A 351 8.00 -10.60 7.74
C GLY A 351 8.74 -10.99 9.02
N LEU A 352 9.99 -10.57 9.13
CA LEU A 352 10.81 -10.72 10.33
C LEU A 352 10.53 -9.59 11.33
N GLU A 353 10.40 -8.36 10.82
CA GLU A 353 10.40 -7.14 11.63
C GLU A 353 9.18 -7.03 12.54
N LYS A 354 7.99 -7.41 12.04
CA LYS A 354 6.74 -7.31 12.80
C LYS A 354 6.28 -8.64 13.39
N ARG A 355 7.14 -9.67 13.39
CA ARG A 355 6.77 -11.00 13.91
C ARG A 355 6.32 -10.93 15.37
N GLU A 356 7.06 -10.20 16.20
CA GLU A 356 6.71 -10.03 17.60
C GLU A 356 5.42 -9.22 17.78
N ALA A 357 5.22 -8.17 16.98
CA ALA A 357 3.96 -7.44 16.95
C ALA A 357 2.78 -8.33 16.54
N TYR A 358 2.97 -9.23 15.56
CA TYR A 358 1.96 -10.22 15.18
C TYR A 358 1.64 -11.17 16.36
N GLU A 359 2.65 -11.61 17.11
CA GLU A 359 2.44 -12.42 18.31
C GLU A 359 1.70 -11.67 19.43
N ARG A 360 1.91 -10.37 19.59
CA ARG A 360 1.28 -9.57 20.65
C ARG A 360 -0.12 -9.08 20.30
N HIS A 361 -0.34 -8.66 19.06
CA HIS A 361 -1.53 -7.91 18.66
C HIS A 361 -2.50 -8.68 17.75
N ALA A 362 -2.06 -9.72 17.05
CA ALA A 362 -2.98 -10.49 16.21
C ALA A 362 -3.94 -11.32 17.06
N ASP A 363 -5.11 -11.62 16.49
CA ASP A 363 -6.08 -12.52 17.11
C ASP A 363 -5.43 -13.90 17.40
N PRO A 364 -5.54 -14.43 18.63
CA PRO A 364 -4.88 -15.68 19.00
C PRO A 364 -5.40 -16.88 18.20
N VAL A 365 -6.69 -16.94 17.87
CA VAL A 365 -7.26 -18.02 17.05
C VAL A 365 -6.74 -17.93 15.61
N LYS A 366 -6.63 -16.72 15.05
CA LYS A 366 -6.00 -16.51 13.74
C LYS A 366 -4.56 -17.01 13.73
N ARG A 367 -3.79 -16.74 14.78
CA ARG A 367 -2.41 -17.20 14.91
C ARG A 367 -2.32 -18.72 14.99
N ASP A 368 -3.17 -19.36 15.80
CA ASP A 368 -3.18 -20.82 15.95
C ASP A 368 -3.55 -21.52 14.64
N LEU A 369 -4.53 -21.00 13.91
CA LEU A 369 -4.88 -21.49 12.58
C LEU A 369 -3.73 -21.32 11.58
N ALA A 370 -3.06 -20.18 11.59
CA ALA A 370 -1.92 -19.94 10.72
C ALA A 370 -0.77 -20.92 11.01
N LYS A 371 -0.48 -21.18 12.30
CA LYS A 371 0.49 -22.20 12.74
C LYS A 371 0.09 -23.60 12.26
N ALA A 372 -1.17 -23.98 12.41
CA ALA A 372 -1.67 -25.29 11.97
C ALA A 372 -1.55 -25.46 10.44
N ILE A 373 -1.85 -24.42 9.67
CA ILE A 373 -1.70 -24.43 8.20
C ILE A 373 -0.22 -24.55 7.82
N LYS A 374 0.67 -23.78 8.46
CA LYS A 374 2.11 -23.84 8.23
C LYS A 374 2.66 -25.24 8.53
N ALA A 375 2.32 -25.83 9.67
CA ALA A 375 2.75 -27.18 10.04
C ALA A 375 2.22 -28.27 9.09
N LEU A 376 1.00 -28.10 8.56
CA LEU A 376 0.42 -29.01 7.58
C LEU A 376 1.16 -28.98 6.23
N ILE A 377 1.48 -27.77 5.73
CA ILE A 377 2.07 -27.58 4.41
C ILE A 377 3.58 -27.77 4.44
N ASP A 378 4.24 -27.26 5.48
CA ASP A 378 5.69 -27.24 5.66
C ASP A 378 6.11 -27.79 7.04
N PRO A 379 5.96 -29.11 7.27
CA PRO A 379 6.32 -29.74 8.54
C PRO A 379 7.82 -29.70 8.85
N GLY A 380 8.67 -29.43 7.85
CA GLY A 380 10.12 -29.30 8.03
C GLY A 380 10.59 -27.87 8.33
N ASP A 381 9.67 -26.90 8.35
CA ASP A 381 9.95 -25.45 8.44
C ASP A 381 11.09 -25.00 7.50
N VAL A 382 11.05 -25.44 6.24
CA VAL A 382 12.09 -25.09 5.24
C VAL A 382 11.71 -23.86 4.42
N MET A 383 10.43 -23.51 4.34
CA MET A 383 9.93 -22.37 3.59
C MET A 383 9.92 -21.11 4.43
N ASN A 384 10.91 -20.26 4.17
CA ASN A 384 11.11 -18.94 4.77
C ASN A 384 11.01 -18.91 6.31
N PRO A 385 11.78 -19.75 7.03
CA PRO A 385 11.63 -19.95 8.47
C PRO A 385 11.87 -18.70 9.30
N GLY A 386 11.18 -18.64 10.43
CA GLY A 386 11.29 -17.56 11.41
C GLY A 386 10.64 -16.24 11.00
N LYS A 387 9.81 -16.22 9.96
CA LYS A 387 9.09 -15.02 9.48
C LYS A 387 7.59 -15.26 9.49
N VAL A 388 6.82 -14.19 9.71
CA VAL A 388 5.35 -14.18 9.94
C VAL A 388 4.94 -14.94 11.19
N ILE A 389 5.30 -16.22 11.27
CA ILE A 389 4.99 -17.15 12.36
C ILE A 389 6.32 -17.67 12.91
N SER A 390 6.44 -17.76 14.23
CA SER A 390 7.56 -18.46 14.86
C SER A 390 7.44 -19.97 14.59
N GLY A 391 8.55 -20.64 14.26
CA GLY A 391 8.67 -22.09 14.48
C GLY A 391 8.54 -22.42 15.98
N GLU A 392 8.29 -23.68 16.31
CA GLU A 392 8.32 -24.15 17.71
C GLU A 392 9.71 -24.01 18.35
#